data_AF-A0A8B7MZ98-F1
#
_entry.id   AF-A0A8B7MZ98-F1
#
_cell.length_a   1.000
_cell.length_b   1.000
_cell.length_c   1.000
_cell.angle_alpha   90.00
_cell.angle_beta   90.00
_cell.angle_gamma   90.00
#
_symmetry.space_group_name_H-M   'P 1'
#
loop_
_entity.id
_entity.type
_entity.pdbx_description
1 polymer ?
#
loop_
_entity_poly.entity_id
_entity_poly.type
_entity_poly.pdbx_seq_one_letter_code
_entity_poly.pdbx_strand_id
1 'polypeptide(L)'
;MSARTYPSPYVESDDILGPINDANGRTASAKTYSSVRKVMGSDAEYNNMDRDPNNLNHHLQVMWDDVVGEPEGLHSMDSCWNCSRKTYDVSRTCCYGLLVILFGPLIALINGCNFACLSFGQIWCAGPCLRCCKINCGTFRKFTETCLLAVCAPYVEVCALIFSKIKVRHQKLPEADTDNAADYFNV
;
A
#
# COMPACT_ATOMS: atom_id res chain seq x y z
N MET A 1 -29.77 -16.99 24.92
CA MET A 1 -28.44 -16.78 24.31
C MET A 1 -27.84 -15.53 24.92
N SER A 2 -27.01 -15.68 25.95
CA SER A 2 -26.34 -14.56 26.61
C SER A 2 -24.90 -14.54 26.12
N ALA A 3 -24.53 -13.56 25.30
CA ALA A 3 -23.14 -13.32 24.92
C ALA A 3 -22.37 -12.97 26.20
N ARG A 4 -21.44 -13.83 26.59
CA ARG A 4 -20.60 -13.62 27.77
C ARG A 4 -19.38 -12.82 27.29
N THR A 5 -19.41 -11.52 27.52
CA THR A 5 -18.27 -10.62 27.29
C THR A 5 -17.09 -11.14 28.10
N TYR A 6 -15.99 -11.47 27.43
CA TYR A 6 -14.74 -11.80 28.10
C TYR A 6 -14.13 -10.51 28.64
N PRO A 7 -13.69 -10.48 29.92
CA PRO A 7 -12.99 -9.31 30.44
C PRO A 7 -11.66 -9.14 29.67
N SER A 8 -11.34 -7.89 29.36
CA SER A 8 -10.08 -7.49 28.75
C SER A 8 -8.89 -8.02 29.57
N PRO A 9 -7.86 -8.63 28.95
CA PRO A 9 -6.69 -9.17 29.67
C PRO A 9 -5.82 -8.09 30.33
N TYR A 10 -6.15 -6.80 30.13
CA TYR A 10 -5.66 -5.71 30.96
C TYR A 10 -6.51 -5.62 32.22
N VAL A 11 -6.24 -6.48 33.19
CA VAL A 11 -6.64 -6.18 34.57
C VAL A 11 -5.84 -4.95 34.97
N GLU A 12 -6.51 -3.80 34.96
CA GLU A 12 -6.01 -2.56 35.52
C GLU A 12 -5.54 -2.90 36.94
N SER A 13 -4.24 -2.73 37.19
CA SER A 13 -3.61 -3.17 38.45
C SER A 13 -4.16 -2.41 39.67
N ASP A 14 -5.01 -1.41 39.44
CA ASP A 14 -5.69 -0.59 40.43
C ASP A 14 -6.88 -1.31 41.11
N ASP A 15 -7.42 -2.40 40.52
CA ASP A 15 -8.63 -3.06 41.06
C ASP A 15 -8.35 -4.19 42.05
N ILE A 16 -7.13 -4.76 42.07
CA ILE A 16 -6.79 -5.91 42.94
C ILE A 16 -6.20 -5.48 44.29
N LEU A 17 -5.78 -4.22 44.43
CA LEU A 17 -5.25 -3.69 45.68
C LEU A 17 -6.15 -2.57 46.19
N GLY A 18 -7.19 -2.95 46.94
CA GLY A 18 -7.81 -2.01 47.87
C GLY A 18 -6.69 -1.35 48.71
N PRO A 19 -6.83 -0.07 49.08
CA PRO A 19 -5.72 0.71 49.66
C PRO A 19 -5.12 -0.02 50.87
N ILE A 20 -3.84 -0.41 50.76
CA ILE A 20 -3.09 -0.92 51.91
C ILE A 20 -2.74 0.31 52.76
N ASN A 21 -3.52 0.53 53.80
CA ASN A 21 -3.22 1.53 54.80
C ASN A 21 -2.03 1.05 55.62
N ASP A 22 -0.91 1.77 55.58
CA ASP A 22 0.12 1.65 56.60
C ASP A 22 -0.46 2.18 57.92
N ALA A 23 -0.05 1.61 59.06
CA ALA A 23 -0.54 1.99 60.40
C ALA A 23 -0.21 3.45 60.81
N ASN A 24 0.25 4.29 59.88
CA ASN A 24 0.65 5.68 60.08
C ASN A 24 0.11 6.65 59.01
N GLY A 25 -0.83 6.22 58.16
CA GLY A 25 -1.65 7.10 57.31
C GLY A 25 -0.87 7.96 56.31
N ARG A 26 0.23 7.45 55.73
CA ARG A 26 0.96 8.18 54.67
C ARG A 26 0.76 7.48 53.33
N THR A 27 -0.10 8.07 52.51
CA THR A 27 -0.29 7.68 51.11
C THR A 27 1.00 7.92 50.32
N ALA A 28 1.81 6.88 50.12
CA ALA A 28 2.93 6.91 49.19
C ALA A 28 2.37 6.95 47.75
N SER A 29 2.04 8.17 47.31
CA SER A 29 1.46 8.50 46.01
C SER A 29 2.34 7.98 44.87
N ALA A 30 1.67 7.44 43.84
CA ALA A 30 2.12 6.84 42.57
C ALA A 30 3.28 7.53 41.79
N LYS A 31 3.81 8.66 42.26
CA LYS A 31 4.98 9.35 41.69
C LYS A 31 6.28 8.58 41.82
N THR A 32 6.47 7.77 42.86
CA THR A 32 7.75 7.06 43.08
C THR A 32 7.97 5.94 42.06
N TYR A 33 6.92 5.25 41.62
CA TYR A 33 7.03 4.13 40.67
C TYR A 33 7.25 4.59 39.22
N SER A 34 6.65 5.71 38.81
CA SER A 34 6.84 6.30 37.48
C SER A 34 8.22 6.94 37.29
N SER A 35 8.88 7.35 38.38
CA SER A 35 10.19 7.99 38.36
C SER A 35 11.34 7.02 38.03
N VAL A 36 11.23 5.75 38.45
CA VAL A 36 12.28 4.74 38.24
C VAL A 36 12.31 4.25 36.77
N ARG A 37 11.18 4.29 36.06
CA ARG A 37 11.13 3.98 34.61
C ARG A 37 11.78 5.04 33.72
N LYS A 38 12.02 6.25 34.21
CA LYS A 38 12.45 7.40 33.39
C LYS A 38 13.96 7.46 33.12
N VAL A 39 14.75 6.52 33.65
CA VAL A 39 16.23 6.58 33.66
C VAL A 39 16.89 5.75 32.54
N MET A 40 16.15 4.97 31.76
CA MET A 40 16.71 4.31 30.56
C MET A 40 16.10 4.93 29.30
N GLY A 41 16.91 5.76 28.64
CA GLY A 41 16.51 6.63 27.55
C GLY A 41 15.87 5.91 26.37
N SER A 42 14.78 6.50 25.89
CA SER A 42 14.34 6.48 24.49
C SER A 42 13.05 7.30 24.41
N ASP A 43 13.16 8.55 23.96
CA ASP A 43 12.03 9.34 23.46
C ASP A 43 11.56 8.85 22.09
N ALA A 44 11.86 7.60 21.70
CA ALA A 44 10.97 6.85 20.84
C ALA A 44 9.94 6.19 21.74
N GLU A 45 8.82 6.90 21.94
CA GLU A 45 7.55 6.32 22.30
C GLU A 45 7.35 5.09 21.41
N TYR A 46 7.69 3.89 21.92
CA TYR A 46 7.19 2.63 21.38
C TYR A 46 5.71 2.61 21.77
N ASN A 47 4.97 3.56 21.20
CA ASN A 47 3.55 3.54 21.18
C ASN A 47 3.27 2.28 20.38
N ASN A 48 2.86 1.22 21.08
CA ASN A 48 1.95 0.24 20.51
C ASN A 48 0.71 1.05 20.12
N MET A 49 0.82 1.89 19.07
CA MET A 49 -0.32 2.40 18.35
C MET A 49 -1.10 1.15 18.08
N ASP A 50 -2.28 1.09 18.68
CA ASP A 50 -3.15 -0.05 18.63
C ASP A 50 -3.18 -0.50 17.17
N ARG A 51 -2.51 -1.63 16.86
CA ARG A 51 -2.28 -2.03 15.46
C ARG A 51 -3.60 -2.37 14.77
N ASP A 52 -4.66 -2.44 15.57
CA ASP A 52 -6.04 -2.59 15.18
C ASP A 52 -6.92 -1.67 16.05
N PRO A 53 -6.96 -0.35 15.76
CA PRO A 53 -7.69 0.61 16.59
C PRO A 53 -9.22 0.41 16.57
N ASN A 54 -9.72 -0.41 15.64
CA ASN A 54 -11.13 -0.79 15.54
C ASN A 54 -11.39 -2.22 16.02
N ASN A 55 -10.36 -2.93 16.47
CA ASN A 55 -10.43 -4.30 16.99
C ASN A 55 -11.18 -5.28 16.05
N LEU A 56 -11.02 -5.14 14.74
CA LEU A 56 -11.72 -5.96 13.75
C LEU A 56 -11.04 -7.32 13.54
N ASN A 57 -9.76 -7.44 13.90
CA ASN A 57 -8.89 -8.56 13.61
C ASN A 57 -8.42 -9.29 14.87
N HIS A 58 -9.35 -9.52 15.80
CA HIS A 58 -9.11 -10.33 16.99
C HIS A 58 -8.48 -11.71 16.68
N HIS A 59 -8.84 -12.31 15.55
CA HIS A 59 -8.34 -13.61 15.12
C HIS A 59 -6.84 -13.64 14.75
N LEU A 60 -6.21 -12.49 14.52
CA LEU A 60 -4.78 -12.38 14.23
C LEU A 60 -3.94 -12.17 15.49
N GLN A 61 -4.57 -11.92 16.63
CA GLN A 61 -3.90 -11.68 17.90
C GLN A 61 -3.54 -13.02 18.54
N VAL A 62 -2.34 -13.52 18.23
CA VAL A 62 -1.84 -14.78 18.81
C VAL A 62 -1.40 -14.54 20.25
N MET A 63 -2.14 -15.09 21.20
CA MET A 63 -1.81 -15.06 22.62
C MET A 63 -0.89 -16.23 23.01
N TRP A 64 -0.20 -16.09 24.14
CA TRP A 64 0.62 -17.18 24.68
C TRP A 64 -0.22 -18.44 24.97
N ASP A 65 -1.48 -18.26 25.39
CA ASP A 65 -2.46 -19.35 25.56
C ASP A 65 -2.70 -20.11 24.24
N ASP A 66 -2.83 -19.40 23.12
CA ASP A 66 -3.04 -20.00 21.80
C ASP A 66 -1.82 -20.80 21.32
N VAL A 67 -0.62 -20.44 21.78
CA VAL A 67 0.63 -21.14 21.45
C VAL A 67 0.81 -22.41 22.29
N VAL A 68 0.35 -22.39 23.55
CA VAL A 68 0.48 -23.52 24.48
C VAL A 68 -0.68 -24.52 24.33
N GLY A 69 -1.87 -24.06 23.95
CA GLY A 69 -2.98 -24.91 23.52
C GLY A 69 -3.61 -25.76 24.63
N GLU A 70 -3.47 -25.38 25.91
CA GLU A 70 -4.01 -26.14 27.03
C GLU A 70 -5.49 -25.80 27.33
N PRO A 71 -6.38 -26.78 27.55
CA PRO A 71 -7.75 -26.54 27.99
C PRO A 71 -7.80 -26.16 29.49
N GLU A 72 -8.61 -25.16 29.86
CA GLU A 72 -8.68 -24.52 31.20
C GLU A 72 -9.04 -25.44 32.41
N GLY A 73 -9.17 -26.77 32.22
CA GLY A 73 -9.65 -27.70 33.24
C GLY A 73 -8.59 -28.47 34.04
N LEU A 74 -7.31 -28.48 33.62
CA LEU A 74 -6.23 -29.28 34.23
C LEU A 74 -4.94 -28.47 34.36
N HIS A 75 -4.98 -27.39 35.14
CA HIS A 75 -3.85 -26.49 35.29
C HIS A 75 -2.79 -27.08 36.25
N SER A 76 -1.54 -27.17 35.80
CA SER A 76 -0.39 -27.47 36.68
C SER A 76 -0.07 -26.22 37.50
N MET A 77 -0.16 -26.32 38.84
CA MET A 77 0.24 -25.33 39.87
C MET A 77 0.49 -23.90 39.35
N ASP A 78 -0.40 -22.94 39.66
CA ASP A 78 -0.44 -21.56 39.15
C ASP A 78 0.92 -20.84 39.02
N SER A 79 1.87 -21.16 39.91
CA SER A 79 3.23 -20.64 39.89
C SER A 79 4.03 -21.03 38.64
N CYS A 80 3.90 -22.27 38.15
CA CYS A 80 4.60 -22.77 36.97
C CYS A 80 4.11 -22.06 35.71
N TRP A 81 2.80 -21.91 35.57
CA TRP A 81 2.16 -21.21 34.45
C TRP A 81 2.52 -19.74 34.35
N ASN A 82 2.52 -19.03 35.50
CA ASN A 82 2.90 -17.62 35.50
C ASN A 82 4.40 -17.46 35.18
N CYS A 83 5.24 -18.37 35.68
CA CYS A 83 6.68 -18.40 35.37
C CYS A 83 6.95 -18.65 33.87
N SER A 84 6.26 -19.63 33.25
CA SER A 84 6.41 -19.93 31.83
C SER A 84 5.93 -18.77 30.95
N ARG A 85 4.83 -18.11 31.32
CA ARG A 85 4.33 -16.93 30.60
C ARG A 85 5.33 -15.78 30.62
N LYS A 86 5.87 -15.44 31.79
CA LYS A 86 6.86 -14.36 31.92
C LYS A 86 8.17 -14.68 31.20
N THR A 87 8.66 -15.91 31.31
CA THR A 87 9.87 -16.35 30.61
C THR A 87 9.70 -16.29 29.09
N TYR A 88 8.53 -16.67 28.56
CA TYR A 88 8.23 -16.57 27.14
C TYR A 88 8.23 -15.13 26.63
N ASP A 89 7.57 -14.21 27.33
CA ASP A 89 7.49 -12.81 26.91
C ASP A 89 8.87 -12.13 26.88
N VAL A 90 9.69 -12.40 27.89
CA VAL A 90 11.07 -11.89 27.96
C VAL A 90 11.92 -12.50 26.85
N SER A 91 11.83 -13.81 26.63
CA SER A 91 12.58 -14.51 25.57
C SER A 91 12.22 -13.98 24.18
N ARG A 92 10.92 -13.86 23.86
CA ARG A 92 10.43 -13.31 22.59
C ARG A 92 10.93 -11.89 22.35
N THR A 93 10.81 -11.03 23.36
CA THR A 93 11.22 -9.62 23.24
C THR A 93 12.73 -9.49 23.09
N CYS A 94 13.50 -10.26 23.86
CA CYS A 94 14.96 -10.27 23.78
C CYS A 94 15.45 -10.78 22.41
N CYS A 95 14.97 -11.95 21.96
CA CYS A 95 15.36 -12.52 20.68
C CYS A 95 14.96 -11.61 19.52
N TYR A 96 13.73 -11.07 19.51
CA TYR A 96 13.29 -10.14 18.48
C TYR A 96 14.13 -8.85 18.48
N GLY A 97 14.38 -8.27 19.66
CA GLY A 97 15.19 -7.07 19.81
C GLY A 97 16.61 -7.26 19.28
N LEU A 98 17.27 -8.36 19.67
CA LEU A 98 18.61 -8.69 19.19
C LEU A 98 18.65 -8.89 17.68
N LEU A 99 17.67 -9.58 17.11
CA LEU A 99 17.57 -9.77 15.66
C LEU A 99 17.37 -8.45 14.92
N VAL A 100 16.51 -7.56 15.41
CA VAL A 100 16.27 -6.26 14.77
C VAL A 100 17.50 -5.36 14.86
N ILE A 101 18.19 -5.33 16.00
CA ILE A 101 19.41 -4.53 16.18
C ILE A 101 20.54 -5.04 15.27
N LEU A 102 20.64 -6.35 15.06
CA LEU A 102 21.68 -6.94 14.22
C LEU A 102 21.35 -6.86 12.73
N PHE A 103 20.15 -7.30 12.33
CA PHE A 103 19.76 -7.37 10.93
C PHE A 103 19.23 -6.05 10.37
N GLY A 104 18.69 -5.17 11.20
CA GLY A 104 18.18 -3.86 10.77
C GLY A 104 19.25 -3.02 10.05
N PRO A 105 20.42 -2.75 10.68
CA PRO A 105 21.51 -2.01 10.05
C PRO A 105 22.08 -2.72 8.81
N LEU A 106 22.17 -4.07 8.83
CA LEU A 106 22.68 -4.84 7.70
C LEU A 106 21.76 -4.72 6.47
N ILE A 107 20.45 -4.86 6.67
CA ILE A 107 19.45 -4.70 5.61
C ILE A 107 19.43 -3.25 5.10
N ALA A 108 19.54 -2.27 6.01
CA ALA A 108 19.65 -0.86 5.62
C ALA A 108 20.89 -0.59 4.76
N LEU A 109 22.04 -1.18 5.11
CA LEU A 109 23.28 -1.06 4.34
C LEU A 109 23.13 -1.69 2.95
N ILE A 110 22.55 -2.90 2.85
CA ILE A 110 22.30 -3.57 1.56
C ILE A 110 21.38 -2.71 0.68
N ASN A 111 20.29 -2.18 1.22
CA ASN A 111 19.38 -1.30 0.49
C ASN A 111 20.07 0.01 0.06
N GLY A 112 20.90 0.60 0.93
CA GLY A 112 21.70 1.78 0.61
C GLY A 112 22.68 1.54 -0.54
N CYS A 113 23.39 0.41 -0.53
CA CYS A 113 24.27 -0.01 -1.62
C CYS A 113 23.49 -0.21 -2.93
N ASN A 114 22.32 -0.88 -2.88
CA ASN A 114 21.46 -1.04 -4.06
C ASN A 114 21.02 0.31 -4.63
N PHE A 115 20.60 1.24 -3.78
CA PHE A 115 20.20 2.58 -4.21
C PHE A 115 21.38 3.38 -4.81
N ALA A 116 22.59 3.24 -4.24
CA ALA A 116 23.79 3.83 -4.79
C ALA A 116 24.13 3.28 -6.18
N CYS A 117 24.08 1.95 -6.36
CA CYS A 117 24.29 1.30 -7.65
C CYS A 117 23.22 1.70 -8.68
N LEU A 118 21.95 1.78 -8.28
CA LEU A 118 20.86 2.25 -9.14
C LEU A 118 21.09 3.69 -9.59
N SER A 119 21.43 4.59 -8.67
CA SER A 119 21.73 5.99 -8.98
C SER A 119 22.91 6.11 -9.95
N PHE A 120 23.97 5.32 -9.73
CA PHE A 120 25.09 5.24 -10.66
C PHE A 120 24.64 4.75 -12.05
N GLY A 121 23.86 3.68 -12.13
CA GLY A 121 23.29 3.21 -13.40
C GLY A 121 22.41 4.25 -14.09
N GLN A 122 21.62 5.02 -13.34
CA GLN A 122 20.76 6.08 -13.89
C GLN A 122 21.59 7.20 -14.53
N ILE A 123 22.59 7.73 -13.84
CA ILE A 123 23.43 8.81 -14.39
C ILE A 123 24.28 8.30 -15.55
N TRP A 124 24.96 7.17 -15.35
CA TRP A 124 26.03 6.73 -16.25
C TRP A 124 25.54 5.82 -17.37
N CYS A 125 24.48 5.02 -17.15
CA CYS A 125 23.93 4.14 -18.17
C CYS A 125 22.65 4.70 -18.79
N ALA A 126 21.72 5.29 -18.02
CA ALA A 126 20.46 5.74 -18.61
C ALA A 126 20.65 6.91 -19.59
N GLY A 127 21.53 7.87 -19.29
CA GLY A 127 21.87 8.96 -20.23
C GLY A 127 22.32 8.47 -21.62
N PRO A 128 23.41 7.69 -21.72
CA PRO A 128 23.86 7.15 -23.00
C PRO A 128 22.88 6.13 -23.59
N CYS A 129 22.22 5.31 -22.78
CA CYS A 129 21.24 4.35 -23.29
C CYS A 129 20.03 5.05 -23.92
N LEU A 130 19.55 6.15 -23.34
CA LEU A 130 18.48 6.97 -23.91
C LEU A 130 18.94 7.65 -25.20
N ARG A 131 20.20 8.09 -25.26
CA ARG A 131 20.80 8.65 -26.48
C ARG A 131 20.88 7.60 -27.59
N CYS A 132 21.33 6.39 -27.29
CA CYS A 132 21.35 5.26 -28.22
C CYS A 132 19.93 4.86 -28.66
N CYS A 133 18.98 4.78 -27.72
CA CYS A 133 17.57 4.51 -28.02
C CYS A 133 16.99 5.56 -28.96
N LYS A 134 17.33 6.85 -28.78
CA LYS A 134 16.87 7.93 -29.65
C LYS A 134 17.43 7.78 -31.08
N ILE A 135 18.68 7.35 -31.23
CA ILE A 135 19.29 7.05 -32.54
C ILE A 135 18.58 5.87 -33.20
N ASN A 136 18.41 4.76 -32.46
CA ASN A 136 17.74 3.56 -32.96
C ASN A 136 16.26 3.81 -33.32
N CYS A 137 15.53 4.57 -32.50
CA CYS A 137 14.16 4.99 -32.81
C CYS A 137 14.10 5.87 -34.06
N GLY A 138 15.11 6.72 -34.29
CA GLY A 138 15.23 7.49 -35.52
C GLY A 138 15.34 6.58 -36.75
N THR A 139 16.22 5.58 -36.68
CA THR A 139 16.36 4.56 -37.74
C THR A 139 15.08 3.74 -37.92
N PHE A 140 14.45 3.30 -36.83
CA PHE A 140 13.21 2.53 -36.88
C PHE A 140 12.04 3.33 -37.45
N ARG A 141 11.95 4.63 -37.11
CA ARG A 141 10.97 5.54 -37.70
C ARG A 141 11.17 5.65 -39.21
N LYS A 142 12.42 5.77 -39.68
CA LYS A 142 12.74 5.83 -41.11
C LYS A 142 12.42 4.53 -41.83
N PHE A 143 12.72 3.40 -41.21
CA PHE A 143 12.31 2.09 -41.71
C PHE A 143 10.79 1.97 -41.82
N THR A 144 10.07 2.35 -40.76
CA THR A 144 8.60 2.32 -40.71
C THR A 144 7.98 3.25 -41.76
N GLU A 145 8.50 4.46 -41.92
CA GLU A 145 8.10 5.42 -42.96
C GLU A 145 8.28 4.83 -44.36
N THR A 146 9.42 4.20 -44.62
CA THR A 146 9.70 3.55 -45.91
C THR A 146 8.77 2.38 -46.17
N CYS A 147 8.53 1.52 -45.17
CA CYS A 147 7.57 0.42 -45.29
C CYS A 147 6.14 0.92 -45.52
N LEU A 148 5.71 1.96 -44.80
CA LEU A 148 4.39 2.57 -45.02
C LEU A 148 4.27 3.17 -46.41
N LEU A 149 5.29 3.86 -46.91
CA LEU A 149 5.26 4.36 -48.29
C LEU A 149 5.22 3.21 -49.30
N ALA A 150 6.00 2.15 -49.11
CA ALA A 150 5.99 1.01 -50.01
C ALA A 150 4.64 0.27 -50.08
N VAL A 151 3.90 0.22 -48.97
CA VAL A 151 2.61 -0.50 -48.89
C VAL A 151 1.43 0.43 -49.11
N CYS A 152 1.34 1.54 -48.40
CA CYS A 152 0.19 2.43 -48.45
C CYS A 152 0.16 3.29 -49.72
N ALA A 153 1.30 3.67 -50.30
CA ALA A 153 1.30 4.47 -51.53
C ALA A 153 0.59 3.77 -52.71
N PRO A 154 0.88 2.50 -53.06
CA PRO A 154 0.16 1.85 -54.15
C PRO A 154 -1.32 1.65 -53.84
N TYR A 155 -1.71 1.41 -52.58
CA TYR A 155 -3.12 1.34 -52.19
C TYR A 155 -3.86 2.67 -52.42
N VAL A 156 -3.26 3.78 -51.98
CA VAL A 156 -3.86 5.11 -52.16
C VAL A 156 -3.92 5.47 -53.64
N GLU A 157 -2.91 5.11 -54.43
CA GLU A 157 -2.90 5.33 -55.87
C GLU A 157 -4.03 4.56 -56.58
N VAL A 158 -4.24 3.29 -56.25
CA VAL A 158 -5.35 2.49 -56.79
C VAL A 158 -6.71 3.08 -56.38
N CYS A 159 -6.88 3.47 -55.12
CA CYS A 159 -8.09 4.13 -54.66
C CYS A 159 -8.35 5.44 -55.43
N ALA A 160 -7.31 6.27 -55.63
CA ALA A 160 -7.41 7.52 -56.37
C ALA A 160 -7.84 7.29 -57.84
N LEU A 161 -7.34 6.23 -58.49
CA LEU A 161 -7.76 5.87 -59.85
C LEU A 161 -9.23 5.48 -59.94
N ILE A 162 -9.76 4.76 -58.94
CA ILE A 162 -11.19 4.41 -58.88
C ILE A 162 -12.03 5.69 -58.78
N PHE A 163 -11.69 6.61 -57.88
CA PHE A 163 -12.42 7.86 -57.71
C PHE A 163 -12.27 8.81 -58.92
N SER A 164 -11.13 8.80 -59.60
CA SER A 164 -10.89 9.62 -60.80
C SER A 164 -11.85 9.32 -61.95
N LYS A 165 -12.38 8.09 -62.04
CA LYS A 165 -13.31 7.68 -63.10
C LYS A 165 -14.76 8.14 -62.84
N ILE A 166 -15.09 8.65 -61.66
CA ILE A 166 -16.44 9.10 -61.32
C ILE A 166 -16.63 10.54 -61.84
N LYS A 167 -17.33 10.70 -62.97
CA LYS A 167 -17.77 12.00 -63.48
C LYS A 167 -19.19 12.30 -63.00
N VAL A 168 -19.32 13.23 -62.06
CA VAL A 168 -20.63 13.75 -61.62
C VAL A 168 -21.10 14.80 -62.63
N ARG A 169 -22.25 14.55 -63.27
CA ARG A 169 -22.95 15.56 -64.08
C ARG A 169 -24.11 16.11 -63.26
N HIS A 170 -24.08 17.41 -62.99
CA HIS A 170 -25.18 18.09 -62.33
C HIS A 170 -26.23 18.46 -63.38
N GLN A 171 -27.34 17.73 -63.40
CA GLN A 171 -28.54 18.14 -64.12
C GLN A 171 -29.29 19.14 -63.23
N LYS A 172 -29.32 20.43 -63.62
CA LYS A 172 -30.27 21.36 -63.01
C LYS A 172 -31.67 20.94 -63.47
N LEU A 173 -32.51 20.55 -62.51
CA LEU A 173 -33.93 20.37 -62.74
C LEU A 173 -34.52 21.74 -63.13
N PRO A 174 -35.49 21.79 -64.07
CA PRO A 174 -36.17 23.04 -64.40
C PRO A 174 -36.76 23.62 -63.11
N GLU A 175 -36.34 24.84 -62.78
CA GLU A 175 -36.96 25.63 -61.73
C GLU A 175 -38.41 25.82 -62.17
N ALA A 176 -39.35 25.20 -61.45
CA ALA A 176 -40.77 25.46 -61.69
C ALA A 176 -40.98 26.96 -61.46
N ASP A 177 -41.53 27.65 -62.45
CA ASP A 177 -41.82 29.08 -62.40
C ASP A 177 -42.71 29.39 -61.18
N THR A 178 -42.10 29.79 -60.07
CA THR A 178 -42.79 30.24 -58.86
C THR A 178 -43.54 31.55 -59.06
N ASP A 179 -43.40 32.18 -60.22
CA ASP A 179 -44.07 33.44 -60.57
C ASP A 179 -45.55 33.25 -60.92
N ASN A 180 -46.00 32.03 -61.22
CA ASN A 180 -47.41 31.75 -61.55
C ASN A 180 -48.22 31.18 -60.36
N ALA A 181 -47.63 30.97 -59.18
CA ALA A 181 -48.35 30.42 -58.03
C ALA A 181 -49.42 31.37 -57.46
N ALA A 182 -49.33 32.67 -57.76
CA ALA A 182 -50.33 33.66 -57.35
C ALA A 182 -51.64 33.59 -58.15
N ASP A 183 -51.62 33.05 -59.37
CA ASP A 183 -52.78 33.04 -60.28
C ASP A 183 -53.65 31.78 -60.14
N TYR A 184 -53.20 30.75 -59.40
CA TYR A 184 -53.97 29.51 -59.18
C TYR A 184 -55.04 29.61 -58.07
N PHE A 185 -55.12 30.71 -57.32
CA PHE A 185 -56.09 30.90 -56.22
C PHE A 185 -57.18 31.95 -56.51
N ASN A 186 -57.31 32.43 -57.75
CA ASN A 186 -58.30 33.46 -58.15
C ASN A 186 -59.26 33.01 -59.27
N VAL A 187 -59.89 31.83 -59.09
CA VAL A 187 -61.16 31.47 -59.75
C VAL A 187 -62.11 30.90 -58.70
#